data_AF-A0A434AZI3-F1
#
_entry.id   AF-A0A434AZI3-F1
#
_cell.length_a   1.000
_cell.length_b   1.000
_cell.length_c   1.000
_cell.angle_alpha   90.00
_cell.angle_beta   90.00
_cell.angle_gamma   90.00
#
_symmetry.space_group_name_H-M   'P 1'
#
loop_
_entity.id
_entity.type
_entity.pdbx_description
1 polymer ?
#
loop_
_entity_poly.entity_id
_entity_poly.type
_entity_poly.pdbx_seq_one_letter_code
_entity_poly.pdbx_strand_id
1 'polypeptide(L)'
;MTKTKFISFVILMALGTTLTAQQKTPSNRKFQTTFFHPIGTNGIKSTDYTNDFSFNMLLGVNGGVNKMEIGGLVNYNKGDVNGFQLSGIANLNHGNSTGALISGVCNILNEDSRGFQLAGVSNINCKSSKGVMISGVTNISKQNATGFQLAVSNITNGNFKGTQLGVLNFAKTLNGTQLGVFNIVDSIGKGTPIGLFSIVKNGYYAIEISTSEVMNANLTYKMGVEHFYTIFTTGYTKYKNKDVLKYGLGIGSLFSLGKKHQIALEAESSQLVYNNDWNKLNLLNTIKTNYHFRLNQKLSLVAGPTFNTYITEKKTGNKYGTINVPYTIYDHESSKNKLFMWIGFNAGISLRL
;
A
#
# COMPACT_ATOMS: atom_id res chain seq x y z
N MET A 1 15.59 -16.83 22.73
CA MET A 1 14.26 -17.09 23.32
C MET A 1 13.54 -15.76 23.50
N THR A 2 12.30 -15.69 23.07
CA THR A 2 11.74 -14.59 22.29
C THR A 2 10.80 -13.66 23.07
N LYS A 3 10.81 -12.38 22.66
CA LYS A 3 9.90 -11.28 23.06
C LYS A 3 8.41 -11.52 22.73
N THR A 4 8.06 -12.69 22.21
CA THR A 4 6.70 -13.12 21.86
C THR A 4 5.82 -13.40 23.09
N LYS A 5 6.41 -13.61 24.27
CA LYS A 5 5.64 -13.99 25.48
C LYS A 5 4.80 -12.86 26.08
N PHE A 6 5.14 -11.59 25.85
CA PHE A 6 4.39 -10.47 26.45
C PHE A 6 3.07 -10.19 25.72
N ILE A 7 3.04 -10.36 24.40
CA ILE A 7 1.81 -10.25 23.59
C ILE A 7 0.91 -11.48 23.80
N SER A 8 1.49 -12.67 23.99
CA SER A 8 0.71 -13.85 24.39
C SER A 8 0.06 -13.71 25.77
N PHE A 9 0.65 -12.97 26.72
CA PHE A 9 0.10 -12.85 28.08
C PHE A 9 -1.17 -11.97 28.11
N VAL A 10 -1.26 -10.93 27.27
CA VAL A 10 -2.47 -10.10 27.13
C VAL A 10 -3.56 -10.81 26.32
N ILE A 11 -3.18 -11.68 25.37
CA ILE A 11 -4.12 -12.49 24.58
C ILE A 11 -4.67 -13.69 25.40
N LEU A 12 -3.89 -14.27 26.32
CA LEU A 12 -4.33 -15.42 27.12
C LEU A 12 -5.38 -15.06 28.18
N MET A 13 -5.44 -13.82 28.66
CA MET A 13 -6.51 -13.37 29.56
C MET A 13 -7.85 -13.14 28.84
N ALA A 14 -7.88 -13.14 27.50
CA ALA A 14 -9.10 -12.92 26.70
C ALA A 14 -9.78 -14.23 26.23
N LEU A 15 -9.22 -15.41 26.54
CA LEU A 15 -9.68 -16.71 25.99
C LEU A 15 -10.30 -17.68 27.03
N GLY A 16 -10.71 -17.19 28.19
CA GLY A 16 -11.41 -18.00 29.19
C GLY A 16 -12.93 -17.85 29.14
N THR A 17 -13.63 -18.96 28.93
CA THR A 17 -15.09 -19.19 29.07
C THR A 17 -15.97 -18.96 27.83
N THR A 18 -16.08 -20.00 26.99
CA THR A 18 -17.32 -20.24 26.23
C THR A 18 -18.27 -21.04 27.10
N LEU A 19 -19.08 -20.34 27.90
CA LEU A 19 -20.33 -20.87 28.43
C LEU A 19 -21.43 -20.46 27.44
N THR A 20 -22.08 -21.45 26.83
CA THR A 20 -23.24 -21.25 25.97
C THR A 20 -24.42 -20.79 26.83
N ALA A 21 -24.46 -19.50 27.13
CA ALA A 21 -25.57 -18.86 27.82
C ALA A 21 -26.63 -18.47 26.77
N GLN A 22 -27.86 -18.94 26.97
CA GLN A 22 -29.06 -18.52 26.25
C GLN A 22 -29.09 -16.98 26.17
N GLN A 23 -29.13 -16.42 24.96
CA GLN A 23 -29.16 -14.97 24.72
C GLN A 23 -30.50 -14.40 25.22
N LYS A 24 -30.52 -13.94 26.48
CA LYS A 24 -31.58 -13.08 26.99
C LYS A 24 -31.40 -11.72 26.32
N THR A 25 -32.41 -11.27 25.57
CA THR A 25 -32.40 -9.94 24.95
C THR A 25 -32.15 -8.88 26.04
N PRO A 26 -31.10 -8.05 25.91
CA PRO A 26 -30.81 -7.02 26.88
C PRO A 26 -32.00 -6.06 27.05
N SER A 27 -32.25 -5.62 28.28
CA SER A 27 -33.28 -4.62 28.54
C SER A 27 -32.75 -3.22 28.16
N ASN A 28 -33.57 -2.39 27.54
CA ASN A 28 -33.15 -1.06 27.10
C ASN A 28 -33.19 -0.05 28.26
N ARG A 29 -32.12 0.75 28.40
CA ARG A 29 -32.06 1.90 29.30
C ARG A 29 -31.67 3.15 28.52
N LYS A 30 -32.18 4.31 28.95
CA LYS A 30 -31.85 5.59 28.29
C LYS A 30 -30.41 6.04 28.60
N PHE A 31 -29.97 5.90 29.86
CA PHE A 31 -28.70 6.44 30.32
C PHE A 31 -27.96 5.45 31.22
N GLN A 32 -26.63 5.43 31.09
CA GLN A 32 -25.70 4.81 32.03
C GLN A 32 -24.59 5.80 32.41
N THR A 33 -24.20 5.76 33.69
CA THR A 33 -22.93 6.36 34.14
C THR A 33 -22.15 5.33 34.96
N THR A 34 -20.87 5.15 34.64
CA THR A 34 -19.99 4.18 35.29
C THR A 34 -18.64 4.83 35.63
N PHE A 35 -18.20 4.75 36.88
CA PHE A 35 -16.86 5.19 37.26
C PHE A 35 -15.84 4.11 36.86
N PHE A 36 -15.99 2.91 37.42
CA PHE A 36 -15.22 1.72 37.09
C PHE A 36 -16.13 0.52 37.34
N HIS A 37 -16.40 -0.32 36.34
CA HIS A 37 -17.28 -1.48 36.54
C HIS A 37 -16.82 -2.34 37.74
N PRO A 38 -17.72 -2.68 38.69
CA PRO A 38 -19.18 -2.54 38.66
C PRO A 38 -19.76 -1.26 39.30
N ILE A 39 -18.95 -0.27 39.68
CA ILE A 39 -19.39 0.99 40.29
C ILE A 39 -20.04 1.89 39.23
N GLY A 40 -21.36 1.79 39.08
CA GLY A 40 -22.18 2.56 38.13
C GLY A 40 -23.68 2.27 38.24
N THR A 41 -24.49 2.96 37.44
CA THR A 41 -25.97 2.89 37.49
C THR A 41 -26.56 1.51 37.17
N ASN A 42 -25.80 0.67 36.45
CA ASN A 42 -26.22 -0.68 36.05
C ASN A 42 -25.53 -1.80 36.87
N GLY A 43 -24.54 -1.46 37.70
CA GLY A 43 -23.89 -2.40 38.61
C GLY A 43 -23.25 -3.60 37.91
N ILE A 44 -23.32 -4.76 38.57
CA ILE A 44 -22.85 -6.05 38.04
C ILE A 44 -23.66 -6.49 36.80
N LYS A 45 -24.89 -6.00 36.65
CA LYS A 45 -25.80 -6.34 35.54
C LYS A 45 -25.59 -5.48 34.28
N SER A 46 -24.50 -4.69 34.22
CA SER A 46 -24.16 -3.86 33.07
C SER A 46 -24.25 -4.57 31.71
N THR A 47 -23.88 -5.85 31.62
CA THR A 47 -23.94 -6.64 30.38
C THR A 47 -25.33 -7.05 29.94
N ASP A 48 -26.34 -6.89 30.80
CA ASP A 48 -27.73 -7.28 30.54
C ASP A 48 -28.56 -6.09 30.04
N TYR A 49 -27.96 -4.91 29.91
CA TYR A 49 -28.61 -3.69 29.47
C TYR A 49 -27.96 -3.11 28.21
N THR A 50 -28.79 -2.74 27.24
CA THR A 50 -28.40 -1.89 26.11
C THR A 50 -28.75 -0.45 26.45
N ASN A 51 -27.77 0.45 26.34
CA ASN A 51 -27.96 1.85 26.72
C ASN A 51 -28.04 2.76 25.48
N ASP A 52 -28.96 3.72 25.45
CA ASP A 52 -28.93 4.75 24.40
C ASP A 52 -27.69 5.65 24.57
N PHE A 53 -27.44 6.12 25.79
CA PHE A 53 -26.32 6.97 26.16
C PHE A 53 -25.52 6.35 27.31
N SER A 54 -24.19 6.23 27.17
CA SER A 54 -23.30 5.68 28.19
C SER A 54 -22.10 6.60 28.44
N PHE A 55 -21.86 6.96 29.71
CA PHE A 55 -20.75 7.80 30.14
C PHE A 55 -19.88 7.03 31.14
N ASN A 56 -18.65 6.73 30.76
CA ASN A 56 -17.74 5.88 31.54
C ASN A 56 -16.46 6.65 31.90
N MET A 57 -16.01 6.61 33.15
CA MET A 57 -14.79 7.34 33.55
C MET A 57 -13.51 6.51 33.33
N LEU A 58 -13.45 5.30 33.89
CA LEU A 58 -12.28 4.40 33.78
C LEU A 58 -12.61 3.16 32.94
N LEU A 59 -13.57 2.36 33.39
CA LEU A 59 -13.96 1.11 32.72
C LEU A 59 -15.47 1.04 32.56
N GLY A 60 -15.93 1.30 31.34
CA GLY A 60 -17.31 1.14 30.92
C GLY A 60 -17.61 -0.28 30.48
N VAL A 61 -18.69 -0.86 30.98
CA VAL A 61 -19.21 -2.17 30.53
C VAL A 61 -20.68 -1.98 30.16
N ASN A 62 -21.09 -2.42 28.97
CA ASN A 62 -22.50 -2.47 28.56
C ASN A 62 -22.84 -3.78 27.85
N GLY A 63 -24.12 -4.13 27.84
CA GLY A 63 -24.69 -5.14 26.95
C GLY A 63 -24.76 -4.68 25.49
N GLY A 64 -24.84 -3.38 25.26
CA GLY A 64 -24.78 -2.73 23.94
C GLY A 64 -25.01 -1.21 24.06
N VAL A 65 -24.84 -0.48 22.96
CA VAL A 65 -25.06 0.97 22.89
C VAL A 65 -25.84 1.33 21.62
N ASN A 66 -26.86 2.19 21.70
CA ASN A 66 -27.69 2.55 20.52
C ASN A 66 -27.38 3.91 19.90
N LYS A 67 -26.82 4.87 20.66
CA LYS A 67 -26.58 6.23 20.16
C LYS A 67 -25.19 6.75 20.47
N MET A 68 -24.81 6.84 21.75
CA MET A 68 -23.56 7.48 22.14
C MET A 68 -22.92 6.81 23.36
N GLU A 69 -21.61 6.58 23.28
CA GLU A 69 -20.79 6.17 24.41
C GLU A 69 -19.51 7.00 24.48
N ILE A 70 -19.24 7.57 25.65
CA ILE A 70 -18.04 8.35 25.94
C ILE A 70 -17.34 7.72 27.15
N GLY A 71 -16.12 7.24 26.95
CA GLY A 71 -15.28 6.58 27.94
C GLY A 71 -13.98 7.35 28.19
N GLY A 72 -13.62 7.57 29.46
CA GLY A 72 -12.34 8.20 29.80
C GLY A 72 -11.15 7.32 29.46
N LEU A 73 -11.17 6.01 29.78
CA LEU A 73 -10.12 5.07 29.36
C LEU A 73 -10.63 3.96 28.44
N VAL A 74 -11.51 3.08 28.93
CA VAL A 74 -11.93 1.88 28.19
C VAL A 74 -13.44 1.76 28.14
N ASN A 75 -13.97 1.50 26.94
CA ASN A 75 -15.34 1.05 26.74
C ASN A 75 -15.33 -0.42 26.31
N TYR A 76 -16.13 -1.23 26.99
CA TYR A 76 -16.36 -2.63 26.67
C TYR A 76 -17.84 -2.88 26.43
N ASN A 77 -18.18 -3.44 25.26
CA ASN A 77 -19.54 -3.80 24.90
C ASN A 77 -19.64 -5.27 24.55
N LYS A 78 -20.51 -5.98 25.26
CA LYS A 78 -20.78 -7.41 25.00
C LYS A 78 -21.57 -7.62 23.70
N GLY A 79 -22.45 -6.68 23.36
CA GLY A 79 -23.32 -6.74 22.18
C GLY A 79 -23.06 -5.59 21.22
N ASP A 80 -24.09 -5.23 20.47
CA ASP A 80 -23.98 -4.30 19.35
C ASP A 80 -23.77 -2.85 19.82
N VAL A 81 -23.01 -2.10 19.02
CA VAL A 81 -22.79 -0.66 19.17
C VAL A 81 -23.30 0.04 17.92
N ASN A 82 -24.29 0.90 18.09
CA ASN A 82 -24.83 1.77 17.05
C ASN A 82 -24.60 3.23 17.45
N GLY A 83 -24.09 4.04 16.53
CA GLY A 83 -23.84 5.46 16.75
C GLY A 83 -22.38 5.83 17.03
N PHE A 84 -22.16 6.74 17.97
CA PHE A 84 -20.84 7.32 18.25
C PHE A 84 -20.22 6.71 19.50
N GLN A 85 -18.96 6.30 19.41
CA GLN A 85 -18.19 5.77 20.53
C GLN A 85 -16.83 6.46 20.61
N LEU A 86 -16.49 6.99 21.78
CA LEU A 86 -15.20 7.63 22.07
C LEU A 86 -14.58 7.02 23.33
N SER A 87 -13.30 6.67 23.26
CA SER A 87 -12.50 6.25 24.43
C SER A 87 -11.12 6.90 24.46
N GLY A 88 -10.59 7.17 25.65
CA GLY A 88 -9.22 7.68 25.79
C GLY A 88 -8.15 6.63 25.46
N ILE A 89 -8.43 5.33 25.66
CA ILE A 89 -7.49 4.25 25.34
C ILE A 89 -8.11 3.28 24.33
N ALA A 90 -9.19 2.58 24.69
CA ALA A 90 -9.69 1.48 23.88
C ALA A 90 -11.21 1.33 23.83
N ASN A 91 -11.71 0.96 22.65
CA ASN A 91 -13.06 0.43 22.46
C ASN A 91 -12.99 -1.06 22.13
N LEU A 92 -13.68 -1.88 22.92
CA LEU A 92 -13.72 -3.34 22.80
C LEU A 92 -15.17 -3.79 22.57
N ASN A 93 -15.55 -4.08 21.32
CA ASN A 93 -16.92 -4.43 20.98
C ASN A 93 -17.00 -5.90 20.53
N HIS A 94 -17.79 -6.69 21.25
CA HIS A 94 -18.03 -8.09 20.93
C HIS A 94 -19.13 -8.29 19.88
N GLY A 95 -20.11 -7.38 19.80
CA GLY A 95 -21.14 -7.39 18.77
C GLY A 95 -20.80 -6.53 17.56
N ASN A 96 -21.77 -6.41 16.64
CA ASN A 96 -21.64 -5.59 15.44
C ASN A 96 -21.50 -4.12 15.82
N SER A 97 -20.71 -3.38 15.05
CA SER A 97 -20.49 -1.95 15.30
C SER A 97 -20.85 -1.11 14.08
N THR A 98 -21.87 -0.25 14.19
CA THR A 98 -22.29 0.66 13.12
C THR A 98 -22.18 2.11 13.58
N GLY A 99 -21.33 2.92 12.96
CA GLY A 99 -21.20 4.34 13.24
C GLY A 99 -19.74 4.81 13.32
N ALA A 100 -19.44 5.69 14.27
CA ALA A 100 -18.10 6.30 14.42
C ALA A 100 -17.45 5.81 15.72
N LEU A 101 -16.28 5.17 15.61
CA LEU A 101 -15.54 4.57 16.72
C LEU A 101 -14.17 5.24 16.82
N ILE A 102 -13.94 5.99 17.90
CA ILE A 102 -12.73 6.78 18.11
C ILE A 102 -12.07 6.33 19.40
N SER A 103 -10.78 6.02 19.34
CA SER A 103 -9.98 5.63 20.51
C SER A 103 -8.61 6.31 20.48
N GLY A 104 -8.03 6.58 21.65
CA GLY A 104 -6.66 7.09 21.73
C GLY A 104 -5.61 6.05 21.30
N VAL A 105 -5.86 4.75 21.53
CA VAL A 105 -4.91 3.68 21.19
C VAL A 105 -5.50 2.69 20.21
N CYS A 106 -6.59 1.99 20.56
CA CYS A 106 -7.13 0.93 19.70
C CYS A 106 -8.65 0.74 19.71
N ASN A 107 -9.18 0.37 18.54
CA ASN A 107 -10.52 -0.20 18.41
C ASN A 107 -10.36 -1.70 18.08
N ILE A 108 -10.99 -2.58 18.86
CA ILE A 108 -10.99 -4.03 18.65
C ILE A 108 -12.44 -4.51 18.56
N LEU A 109 -12.82 -5.01 17.38
CA LEU A 109 -14.19 -5.37 17.03
C LEU A 109 -14.23 -6.85 16.62
N ASN A 110 -15.00 -7.66 17.35
CA ASN A 110 -15.05 -9.11 17.10
C ASN A 110 -15.95 -9.47 15.91
N GLU A 111 -16.97 -8.67 15.65
CA GLU A 111 -17.97 -8.87 14.60
C GLU A 111 -17.81 -7.86 13.47
N ASP A 112 -18.79 -7.77 12.58
CA ASP A 112 -18.73 -6.85 11.44
C ASP A 112 -18.83 -5.39 11.91
N SER A 113 -18.08 -4.52 11.22
CA SER A 113 -18.17 -3.07 11.43
C SER A 113 -18.59 -2.32 10.17
N ARG A 114 -19.37 -1.26 10.36
CA ARG A 114 -19.75 -0.33 9.30
C ARG A 114 -19.61 1.12 9.78
N GLY A 115 -18.80 1.91 9.08
CA GLY A 115 -18.68 3.35 9.35
C GLY A 115 -17.24 3.83 9.44
N PHE A 116 -16.97 4.71 10.40
CA PHE A 116 -15.69 5.40 10.56
C PHE A 116 -14.96 4.89 11.80
N GLN A 117 -13.70 4.48 11.65
CA GLN A 117 -12.84 4.07 12.75
C GLN A 117 -11.57 4.91 12.77
N LEU A 118 -11.25 5.50 13.92
CA LEU A 118 -10.02 6.24 14.17
C LEU A 118 -9.38 5.75 15.46
N ALA A 119 -8.10 5.41 15.38
CA ALA A 119 -7.30 4.99 16.54
C ALA A 119 -5.89 5.58 16.45
N GLY A 120 -5.27 5.94 17.57
CA GLY A 120 -3.88 6.41 17.55
C GLY A 120 -2.90 5.33 17.06
N VAL A 121 -3.13 4.05 17.39
CA VAL A 121 -2.24 2.94 17.05
C VAL A 121 -2.89 1.97 16.07
N SER A 122 -4.04 1.38 16.41
CA SER A 122 -4.58 0.29 15.59
C SER A 122 -6.10 0.15 15.59
N ASN A 123 -6.66 -0.18 14.42
CA ASN A 123 -8.02 -0.71 14.30
C ASN A 123 -7.96 -2.19 13.92
N ILE A 124 -8.66 -3.05 14.66
CA ILE A 124 -8.65 -4.50 14.47
C ILE A 124 -10.09 -5.01 14.36
N ASN A 125 -10.45 -5.49 13.18
CA ASN A 125 -11.70 -6.18 12.89
C ASN A 125 -11.45 -7.68 12.72
N CYS A 126 -12.02 -8.49 13.61
CA CYS A 126 -11.94 -9.96 13.50
C CYS A 126 -12.82 -10.55 12.39
N LYS A 127 -13.79 -9.77 11.87
CA LYS A 127 -14.57 -10.12 10.67
C LYS A 127 -14.41 -9.05 9.58
N SER A 128 -15.52 -8.58 9.00
CA SER A 128 -15.50 -7.67 7.87
C SER A 128 -15.61 -6.20 8.31
N SER A 129 -15.11 -5.30 7.47
CA SER A 129 -15.18 -3.85 7.69
C SER A 129 -15.72 -3.13 6.46
N LYS A 130 -16.71 -2.25 6.62
CA LYS A 130 -17.20 -1.39 5.53
C LYS A 130 -17.15 0.08 5.93
N GLY A 131 -16.26 0.86 5.32
CA GLY A 131 -16.14 2.29 5.54
C GLY A 131 -14.69 2.76 5.59
N VAL A 132 -14.36 3.60 6.56
CA VAL A 132 -13.06 4.25 6.69
C VAL A 132 -12.36 3.75 7.93
N MET A 133 -11.11 3.29 7.81
CA MET A 133 -10.25 2.95 8.95
C MET A 133 -8.96 3.75 8.86
N ILE A 134 -8.69 4.54 9.90
CA ILE A 134 -7.48 5.37 10.01
C ILE A 134 -6.78 5.03 11.33
N SER A 135 -5.50 4.70 11.25
CA SER A 135 -4.67 4.54 12.45
C SER A 135 -3.22 4.90 12.19
N GLY A 136 -2.45 5.17 13.26
CA GLY A 136 -1.04 5.48 13.13
C GLY A 136 -0.20 4.30 12.64
N VAL A 137 -0.53 3.06 13.04
CA VAL A 137 0.34 1.89 12.81
C VAL A 137 -0.35 0.82 11.99
N THR A 138 -1.52 0.30 12.40
CA THR A 138 -2.11 -0.85 11.70
C THR A 138 -3.63 -0.86 11.65
N ASN A 139 -4.17 -1.04 10.44
CA ASN A 139 -5.56 -1.45 10.24
C ASN A 139 -5.61 -2.92 9.81
N ILE A 140 -6.40 -3.75 10.50
CA ILE A 140 -6.56 -5.17 10.19
C ILE A 140 -8.03 -5.51 9.99
N SER A 141 -8.37 -6.14 8.86
CA SER A 141 -9.63 -6.86 8.66
C SER A 141 -9.33 -8.32 8.35
N LYS A 142 -9.69 -9.23 9.26
CA LYS A 142 -9.41 -10.67 9.09
C LYS A 142 -10.26 -11.33 7.99
N GLN A 143 -11.32 -10.67 7.53
CA GLN A 143 -12.13 -11.11 6.39
C GLN A 143 -12.17 -10.03 5.30
N ASN A 144 -13.36 -9.65 4.83
CA ASN A 144 -13.52 -8.72 3.72
C ASN A 144 -13.47 -7.26 4.21
N ALA A 145 -12.97 -6.37 3.37
CA ALA A 145 -13.01 -4.95 3.64
C ALA A 145 -13.44 -4.15 2.42
N THR A 146 -14.29 -3.15 2.64
CA THR A 146 -14.72 -2.22 1.59
C THR A 146 -14.59 -0.78 2.06
N GLY A 147 -13.87 0.05 1.30
CA GLY A 147 -13.71 1.48 1.58
C GLY A 147 -12.25 1.93 1.63
N PHE A 148 -11.90 2.81 2.57
CA PHE A 148 -10.59 3.45 2.65
C PHE A 148 -9.83 3.01 3.91
N GLN A 149 -8.56 2.63 3.76
CA GLN A 149 -7.67 2.28 4.86
C GLN A 149 -6.40 3.13 4.80
N LEU A 150 -6.06 3.81 5.89
CA LEU A 150 -4.83 4.59 6.04
C LEU A 150 -4.11 4.22 7.34
N ALA A 151 -2.90 3.69 7.21
CA ALA A 151 -1.99 3.36 8.30
C ALA A 151 -0.60 3.07 7.74
N VAL A 152 0.42 2.91 8.60
CA VAL A 152 1.71 2.35 8.17
C VAL A 152 1.53 0.96 7.54
N SER A 153 0.67 0.12 8.12
CA SER A 153 0.32 -1.19 7.59
C SER A 153 -1.19 -1.39 7.49
N ASN A 154 -1.68 -1.75 6.29
CA ASN A 154 -3.08 -2.11 6.07
C ASN A 154 -3.17 -3.57 5.64
N ILE A 155 -3.93 -4.38 6.38
CA ILE A 155 -4.01 -5.83 6.15
C ILE A 155 -5.47 -6.25 6.01
N THR A 156 -5.81 -6.82 4.85
CA THR A 156 -7.12 -7.46 4.61
C THR A 156 -6.92 -8.92 4.20
N ASN A 157 -7.30 -9.87 5.06
CA ASN A 157 -7.10 -11.31 4.81
C ASN A 157 -8.23 -11.97 3.97
N GLY A 158 -9.09 -11.15 3.36
CA GLY A 158 -10.13 -11.55 2.42
C GLY A 158 -10.15 -10.64 1.19
N ASN A 159 -11.35 -10.37 0.68
CA ASN A 159 -11.55 -9.46 -0.44
C ASN A 159 -11.50 -8.00 0.02
N PHE A 160 -10.56 -7.23 -0.52
CA PHE A 160 -10.46 -5.79 -0.34
C PHE A 160 -11.05 -5.05 -1.56
N LYS A 161 -12.01 -4.16 -1.32
CA LYS A 161 -12.58 -3.27 -2.34
C LYS A 161 -12.45 -1.81 -1.94
N GLY A 162 -11.60 -1.03 -2.62
CA GLY A 162 -11.42 0.39 -2.34
C GLY A 162 -9.96 0.82 -2.41
N THR A 163 -9.49 1.62 -1.44
CA THR A 163 -8.12 2.16 -1.44
C THR A 163 -7.39 1.89 -0.13
N GLN A 164 -6.20 1.30 -0.19
CA GLN A 164 -5.26 1.23 0.94
C GLN A 164 -4.09 2.18 0.70
N LEU A 165 -3.78 3.04 1.67
CA LEU A 165 -2.64 3.94 1.66
C LEU A 165 -1.75 3.65 2.87
N GLY A 166 -0.49 3.30 2.63
CA GLY A 166 0.43 2.94 3.71
C GLY A 166 1.81 2.57 3.21
N VAL A 167 2.74 2.27 4.12
CA VAL A 167 4.05 1.74 3.74
C VAL A 167 3.89 0.30 3.25
N LEU A 168 3.07 -0.49 3.95
CA LEU A 168 2.74 -1.86 3.61
C LEU A 168 1.23 -2.02 3.43
N ASN A 169 0.81 -2.53 2.27
CA ASN A 169 -0.56 -2.91 2.01
C ASN A 169 -0.64 -4.39 1.64
N PHE A 170 -1.54 -5.11 2.28
CA PHE A 170 -1.82 -6.51 2.01
C PHE A 170 -3.31 -6.74 1.75
N ALA A 171 -3.62 -7.48 0.68
CA ALA A 171 -4.95 -7.98 0.40
C ALA A 171 -4.88 -9.38 -0.20
N LYS A 172 -5.66 -10.33 0.34
CA LYS A 172 -5.77 -11.67 -0.27
C LYS A 172 -6.42 -11.61 -1.66
N THR A 173 -7.43 -10.77 -1.82
CA THR A 173 -7.98 -10.43 -3.14
C THR A 173 -8.14 -8.92 -3.26
N LEU A 174 -7.57 -8.32 -4.31
CA LEU A 174 -7.60 -6.87 -4.51
C LEU A 174 -8.59 -6.47 -5.62
N ASN A 175 -9.59 -5.66 -5.26
CA ASN A 175 -10.55 -4.99 -6.13
C ASN A 175 -10.52 -3.46 -5.89
N GLY A 176 -9.38 -2.84 -6.19
CA GLY A 176 -9.17 -1.41 -6.00
C GLY A 176 -7.68 -1.05 -6.06
N THR A 177 -7.29 0.01 -5.36
CA THR A 177 -5.92 0.54 -5.42
C THR A 177 -5.19 0.33 -4.11
N GLN A 178 -3.93 -0.09 -4.19
CA GLN A 178 -2.99 0.02 -3.07
C GLN A 178 -1.94 1.06 -3.46
N LEU A 179 -1.62 1.98 -2.55
CA LEU A 179 -0.53 2.94 -2.71
C LEU A 179 0.43 2.79 -1.54
N GLY A 180 1.67 2.43 -1.83
CA GLY A 180 2.66 2.18 -0.78
C GLY A 180 4.04 1.80 -1.27
N VAL A 181 4.95 1.51 -0.34
CA VAL A 181 6.28 1.01 -0.69
C VAL A 181 6.19 -0.48 -1.03
N PHE A 182 5.47 -1.24 -0.20
CA PHE A 182 5.22 -2.67 -0.38
C PHE A 182 3.73 -2.92 -0.55
N ASN A 183 3.33 -3.46 -1.69
CA ASN A 183 1.97 -3.88 -1.98
C ASN A 183 1.98 -5.38 -2.25
N ILE A 184 1.26 -6.15 -1.44
CA ILE A 184 1.24 -7.62 -1.50
C ILE A 184 -0.18 -8.09 -1.79
N VAL A 185 -0.32 -8.89 -2.85
CA VAL A 185 -1.62 -9.35 -3.35
C VAL A 185 -1.54 -10.83 -3.76
N ASP A 186 -2.38 -11.67 -3.16
CA ASP A 186 -2.45 -13.10 -3.51
C ASP A 186 -3.30 -13.37 -4.76
N SER A 187 -4.31 -12.54 -5.02
CA SER A 187 -5.17 -12.67 -6.20
C SER A 187 -5.63 -11.29 -6.67
N ILE A 188 -5.34 -10.96 -7.92
CA ILE A 188 -5.81 -9.71 -8.51
C ILE A 188 -7.22 -9.91 -9.07
N GLY A 189 -8.17 -9.09 -8.62
CA GLY A 189 -9.49 -8.97 -9.23
C GLY A 189 -9.48 -7.83 -10.24
N LYS A 190 -10.16 -6.73 -9.92
CA LYS A 190 -10.05 -5.45 -10.65
C LYS A 190 -9.28 -4.44 -9.81
N GLY A 191 -7.95 -4.57 -9.76
CA GLY A 191 -7.14 -3.72 -8.90
C GLY A 191 -5.76 -3.38 -9.43
N THR A 192 -5.14 -2.38 -8.81
CA THR A 192 -3.84 -1.83 -9.21
C THR A 192 -2.99 -1.54 -7.97
N PRO A 193 -1.95 -2.34 -7.71
CA PRO A 193 -0.97 -2.04 -6.67
C PRO A 193 0.11 -1.10 -7.21
N ILE A 194 0.14 0.14 -6.70
CA ILE A 194 1.08 1.21 -7.08
C ILE A 194 2.12 1.35 -5.98
N GLY A 195 3.37 0.98 -6.27
CA GLY A 195 4.43 1.05 -5.28
C GLY A 195 5.80 0.65 -5.80
N LEU A 196 6.81 0.84 -4.97
CA LEU A 196 8.18 0.45 -5.32
C LEU A 196 8.27 -1.08 -5.48
N PHE A 197 7.64 -1.81 -4.57
CA PHE A 197 7.56 -3.27 -4.58
C PHE A 197 6.10 -3.74 -4.60
N SER A 198 5.59 -4.09 -5.78
CA SER A 198 4.25 -4.65 -5.97
C SER A 198 4.32 -6.16 -6.22
N ILE A 199 4.25 -6.94 -5.14
CA ILE A 199 4.34 -8.40 -5.15
C ILE A 199 2.94 -8.99 -5.34
N VAL A 200 2.64 -9.38 -6.57
CA VAL A 200 1.35 -9.98 -6.96
C VAL A 200 1.57 -11.43 -7.37
N LYS A 201 0.87 -12.37 -6.73
CA LYS A 201 0.91 -13.78 -7.15
C LYS A 201 0.32 -13.91 -8.56
N ASN A 202 1.05 -14.58 -9.46
CA ASN A 202 0.75 -14.64 -10.89
C ASN A 202 0.65 -13.25 -11.57
N GLY A 203 1.33 -12.25 -11.01
CA GLY A 203 1.45 -10.91 -11.58
C GLY A 203 2.29 -10.85 -12.85
N TYR A 204 2.57 -9.63 -13.30
CA TYR A 204 3.46 -9.38 -14.41
C TYR A 204 4.89 -9.20 -13.89
N TYR A 205 5.76 -10.14 -14.25
CA TYR A 205 7.19 -10.09 -13.99
C TYR A 205 7.93 -10.36 -15.29
N ALA A 206 8.92 -9.52 -15.60
CA ALA A 206 9.71 -9.70 -16.80
C ALA A 206 11.15 -9.23 -16.61
N ILE A 207 12.07 -9.93 -17.27
CA ILE A 207 13.45 -9.49 -17.49
C ILE A 207 13.57 -9.09 -18.96
N GLU A 208 14.15 -7.94 -19.23
CA GLU A 208 14.42 -7.47 -20.59
C GLU A 208 15.89 -7.13 -20.74
N ILE A 209 16.49 -7.61 -21.83
CA ILE A 209 17.81 -7.23 -22.27
C ILE A 209 17.65 -6.42 -23.55
N SER A 210 18.13 -5.18 -23.56
CA SER A 210 17.95 -4.27 -24.69
C SER A 210 19.16 -3.39 -24.93
N THR A 211 19.27 -2.86 -26.15
CA THR A 211 20.26 -1.87 -26.57
C THR A 211 19.53 -0.61 -27.02
N SER A 212 20.20 0.54 -26.97
CA SER A 212 19.68 1.82 -27.47
C SER A 212 20.76 2.65 -28.11
N GLU A 213 20.38 3.79 -28.68
CA GLU A 213 21.30 4.71 -29.33
C GLU A 213 22.38 5.29 -28.40
N VAL A 214 22.14 5.33 -27.08
CA VAL A 214 23.09 5.82 -26.08
C VAL A 214 23.67 4.72 -25.18
N MET A 215 22.95 3.61 -25.00
CA MET A 215 23.36 2.50 -24.11
C MET A 215 23.59 1.22 -24.90
N ASN A 216 24.82 0.69 -24.84
CA ASN A 216 25.17 -0.56 -25.54
C ASN A 216 24.38 -1.76 -25.00
N ALA A 217 24.18 -1.82 -23.68
CA ALA A 217 23.41 -2.87 -23.02
C ALA A 217 22.57 -2.30 -21.86
N ASN A 218 21.35 -2.79 -21.73
CA ASN A 218 20.44 -2.53 -20.63
C ASN A 218 19.90 -3.88 -20.13
N LEU A 219 19.78 -4.00 -18.81
CA LEU A 219 19.08 -5.07 -18.13
C LEU A 219 17.96 -4.43 -17.32
N THR A 220 16.74 -4.84 -17.58
CA THR A 220 15.54 -4.25 -16.99
C THR A 220 14.71 -5.34 -16.33
N TYR A 221 14.33 -5.13 -15.08
CA TYR A 221 13.38 -5.96 -14.35
C TYR A 221 12.07 -5.20 -14.15
N LYS A 222 10.95 -5.86 -14.44
CA LYS A 222 9.58 -5.30 -14.33
C LYS A 222 8.80 -6.12 -13.32
N MET A 223 8.03 -5.46 -12.46
CA MET A 223 7.25 -6.10 -11.40
C MET A 223 5.92 -5.37 -11.15
N GLY A 224 4.82 -6.13 -11.11
CA GLY A 224 3.50 -5.63 -10.73
C GLY A 224 2.39 -6.34 -11.49
N VAL A 225 1.57 -5.59 -12.22
CA VAL A 225 0.47 -6.08 -13.07
C VAL A 225 0.60 -5.48 -14.47
N GLU A 226 -0.02 -6.08 -15.49
CA GLU A 226 0.18 -5.63 -16.88
C GLU A 226 -0.20 -4.15 -17.07
N HIS A 227 -1.27 -3.67 -16.44
CA HIS A 227 -1.71 -2.27 -16.55
C HIS A 227 -0.90 -1.30 -15.68
N PHE A 228 -0.09 -1.77 -14.73
CA PHE A 228 0.84 -0.95 -13.95
C PHE A 228 1.95 -1.81 -13.33
N TYR A 229 3.19 -1.54 -13.72
CA TYR A 229 4.37 -2.18 -13.14
C TYR A 229 5.49 -1.18 -12.87
N THR A 230 6.29 -1.49 -11.87
CA THR A 230 7.52 -0.76 -11.54
C THR A 230 8.69 -1.38 -12.29
N ILE A 231 9.58 -0.51 -12.76
CA ILE A 231 10.74 -0.85 -13.59
C ILE A 231 12.00 -0.57 -12.77
N PHE A 232 12.92 -1.53 -12.78
CA PHE A 232 14.28 -1.39 -12.27
C PHE A 232 15.21 -1.61 -13.44
N THR A 233 16.01 -0.61 -13.80
CA THR A 233 16.91 -0.70 -14.96
C THR A 233 18.36 -0.49 -14.53
N THR A 234 19.24 -1.32 -15.05
CA THR A 234 20.68 -1.08 -15.04
C THR A 234 21.19 -1.11 -16.47
N GLY A 235 22.22 -0.33 -16.79
CA GLY A 235 22.76 -0.28 -18.14
C GLY A 235 24.25 0.02 -18.16
N TYR A 236 24.85 -0.19 -19.32
CA TYR A 236 26.28 -0.02 -19.52
C TYR A 236 26.57 0.52 -20.92
N THR A 237 27.47 1.49 -20.97
CA THR A 237 28.11 1.97 -22.20
C THR A 237 29.53 2.44 -21.90
N LYS A 238 30.28 2.79 -22.96
CA LYS A 238 31.59 3.45 -22.84
C LYS A 238 31.53 4.84 -23.46
N TYR A 239 32.13 5.81 -22.78
CA TYR A 239 32.30 7.17 -23.30
C TYR A 239 33.76 7.63 -23.13
N LYS A 240 34.42 7.92 -24.25
CA LYS A 240 35.85 8.27 -24.30
C LYS A 240 36.74 7.29 -23.51
N ASN A 241 36.59 5.98 -23.79
CA ASN A 241 37.30 4.87 -23.14
C ASN A 241 37.08 4.72 -21.62
N LYS A 242 36.10 5.41 -21.04
CA LYS A 242 35.70 5.21 -19.64
C LYS A 242 34.31 4.62 -19.55
N ASP A 243 34.07 3.86 -18.50
CA ASP A 243 32.81 3.18 -18.28
C ASP A 243 31.72 4.15 -17.81
N VAL A 244 30.50 3.91 -18.28
CA VAL A 244 29.29 4.62 -17.86
C VAL A 244 28.27 3.56 -17.45
N LEU A 245 27.96 3.51 -16.16
CA LEU A 245 26.89 2.66 -15.65
C LEU A 245 25.60 3.48 -15.53
N LYS A 246 24.47 2.85 -15.82
CA LYS A 246 23.14 3.44 -15.67
C LYS A 246 22.42 2.71 -14.55
N TYR A 247 21.78 3.43 -13.62
CA TYR A 247 20.89 2.86 -12.61
C TYR A 247 19.61 3.69 -12.57
N GLY A 248 18.45 3.05 -12.72
CA GLY A 248 17.21 3.79 -12.83
C GLY A 248 15.98 3.05 -12.31
N LEU A 249 14.97 3.85 -12.04
CA LEU A 249 13.63 3.42 -11.67
C LEU A 249 12.63 3.98 -12.69
N GLY A 250 11.54 3.27 -12.88
CA GLY A 250 10.49 3.69 -13.78
C GLY A 250 9.15 3.04 -13.48
N ILE A 251 8.18 3.41 -14.29
CA ILE A 251 6.83 2.84 -14.28
C ILE A 251 6.41 2.55 -15.71
N GLY A 252 5.52 1.59 -15.88
CA GLY A 252 4.97 1.31 -17.21
C GLY A 252 3.64 0.59 -17.18
N SER A 253 3.03 0.56 -18.36
CA SER A 253 1.80 -0.16 -18.66
C SER A 253 1.97 -0.94 -19.95
N LEU A 254 1.41 -2.15 -20.01
CA LEU A 254 1.45 -3.07 -21.15
C LEU A 254 0.02 -3.29 -21.63
N PHE A 255 -0.25 -2.89 -22.86
CA PHE A 255 -1.55 -2.99 -23.52
C PHE A 255 -1.51 -4.12 -24.54
N SER A 256 -2.38 -5.11 -24.38
CA SER A 256 -2.51 -6.21 -25.34
C SER A 256 -3.47 -5.84 -26.46
N LEU A 257 -2.97 -5.75 -27.70
CA LEU A 257 -3.77 -5.49 -28.91
C LEU A 257 -4.29 -6.77 -29.57
N GLY A 258 -3.67 -7.91 -29.25
CA GLY A 258 -4.04 -9.23 -29.74
C GLY A 258 -3.18 -10.31 -29.09
N LYS A 259 -3.28 -11.55 -29.57
CA LYS A 259 -2.55 -12.68 -28.97
C LYS A 259 -1.02 -12.53 -29.04
N LYS A 260 -0.51 -11.93 -30.12
CA LYS A 260 0.94 -11.76 -30.36
C LYS A 260 1.44 -10.32 -30.24
N HIS A 261 0.53 -9.34 -30.15
CA HIS A 261 0.86 -7.93 -30.32
C HIS A 261 0.52 -7.16 -29.05
N GLN A 262 1.52 -6.51 -28.47
CA GLN A 262 1.34 -5.66 -27.30
C GLN A 262 2.11 -4.35 -27.49
N ILE A 263 1.65 -3.29 -26.83
CA ILE A 263 2.35 -2.00 -26.75
C ILE A 263 2.63 -1.72 -25.29
N ALA A 264 3.88 -1.38 -24.98
CA ALA A 264 4.27 -0.89 -23.67
C ALA A 264 4.51 0.61 -23.72
N LEU A 265 3.96 1.33 -22.76
CA LEU A 265 4.30 2.74 -22.49
C LEU A 265 5.04 2.78 -21.16
N GLU A 266 6.28 3.26 -21.19
CA GLU A 266 7.17 3.25 -20.03
C GLU A 266 7.82 4.62 -19.84
N ALA A 267 8.03 5.01 -18.59
CA ALA A 267 8.81 6.18 -18.22
C ALA A 267 9.87 5.78 -17.20
N GLU A 268 11.13 6.11 -17.44
CA GLU A 268 12.26 5.83 -16.55
C GLU A 268 13.06 7.10 -16.24
N SER A 269 13.62 7.15 -15.03
CA SER A 269 14.61 8.13 -14.60
C SER A 269 15.85 7.40 -14.10
N SER A 270 17.00 7.69 -14.71
CA SER A 270 18.24 6.94 -14.49
C SER A 270 19.44 7.85 -14.20
N GLN A 271 20.16 7.57 -13.12
CA GLN A 271 21.46 8.17 -12.85
C GLN A 271 22.54 7.48 -13.69
N LEU A 272 23.35 8.28 -14.37
CA LEU A 272 24.52 7.84 -15.12
C LEU A 272 25.79 8.06 -14.29
N VAL A 273 26.51 6.98 -14.02
CA VAL A 273 27.72 6.95 -13.21
C VAL A 273 28.91 6.81 -14.15
N TYR A 274 29.59 7.92 -14.40
CA TYR A 274 30.77 7.97 -15.27
C TYR A 274 32.03 7.68 -14.45
N ASN A 275 32.77 6.64 -14.83
CA ASN A 275 34.04 6.26 -14.20
C ASN A 275 33.95 6.15 -12.67
N ASN A 276 32.88 5.52 -12.17
CA ASN A 276 32.55 5.36 -10.76
C ASN A 276 32.42 6.67 -9.95
N ASP A 277 32.17 7.80 -10.61
CA ASP A 277 32.00 9.10 -9.96
C ASP A 277 30.52 9.49 -9.83
N TRP A 278 30.01 9.35 -8.60
CA TRP A 278 28.63 9.61 -8.21
C TRP A 278 28.34 11.08 -7.85
N ASN A 279 29.36 11.94 -7.76
CA ASN A 279 29.28 13.21 -7.02
C ASN A 279 28.61 14.38 -7.77
N LYS A 280 27.92 14.15 -8.89
CA LYS A 280 27.25 15.21 -9.67
C LYS A 280 25.97 14.72 -10.34
N LEU A 281 25.06 15.66 -10.62
CA LEU A 281 23.86 15.39 -11.40
C LEU A 281 24.25 14.87 -12.80
N ASN A 282 23.69 13.72 -13.17
CA ASN A 282 23.92 13.10 -14.46
C ASN A 282 22.73 12.20 -14.80
N LEU A 283 21.57 12.82 -15.02
CA LEU A 283 20.28 12.16 -15.02
C LEU A 283 19.73 12.02 -16.45
N LEU A 284 19.48 10.79 -16.88
CA LEU A 284 18.81 10.45 -18.14
C LEU A 284 17.37 10.03 -17.83
N ASN A 285 16.40 10.82 -18.30
CA ASN A 285 14.99 10.47 -18.26
C ASN A 285 14.53 10.02 -19.64
N THR A 286 13.81 8.91 -19.71
CA THR A 286 13.42 8.31 -20.98
C THR A 286 11.96 7.88 -20.94
N ILE A 287 11.17 8.31 -21.92
CA ILE A 287 9.84 7.77 -22.21
C ILE A 287 9.99 6.79 -23.37
N LYS A 288 9.42 5.59 -23.26
CA LYS A 288 9.50 4.53 -24.28
C LYS A 288 8.10 4.14 -24.72
N THR A 289 7.91 4.03 -26.03
CA THR A 289 6.73 3.42 -26.62
C THR A 289 7.16 2.18 -27.37
N ASN A 290 7.16 1.05 -26.68
CA ASN A 290 7.72 -0.19 -27.20
C ASN A 290 6.64 -1.09 -27.79
N TYR A 291 6.88 -1.60 -28.99
CA TYR A 291 6.10 -2.70 -29.55
C TYR A 291 6.67 -4.03 -29.09
N HIS A 292 5.81 -4.90 -28.56
CA HIS A 292 6.14 -6.24 -28.11
C HIS A 292 5.50 -7.26 -29.05
N PHE A 293 6.34 -7.99 -29.78
CA PHE A 293 5.93 -9.13 -30.59
C PHE A 293 6.20 -10.43 -29.84
N ARG A 294 5.14 -11.09 -29.35
CA ARG A 294 5.26 -12.35 -28.61
C ARG A 294 5.59 -13.50 -29.57
N LEU A 295 6.77 -14.07 -29.40
CA LEU A 295 7.20 -15.29 -30.10
C LEU A 295 6.52 -16.52 -29.48
N ASN A 296 6.40 -16.54 -28.14
CA ASN A 296 5.68 -17.56 -27.40
C ASN A 296 5.10 -16.98 -26.08
N GLN A 297 4.72 -17.83 -25.14
CA GLN A 297 4.10 -17.38 -23.88
C GLN A 297 5.08 -16.58 -22.98
N LYS A 298 6.39 -16.84 -23.08
CA LYS A 298 7.43 -16.22 -22.25
C LYS A 298 8.30 -15.23 -23.00
N LEU A 299 8.60 -15.45 -24.27
CA LEU A 299 9.58 -14.69 -25.04
C LEU A 299 8.91 -13.70 -26.00
N SER A 300 9.38 -12.46 -25.99
CA SER A 300 8.93 -11.38 -26.88
C SER A 300 10.11 -10.61 -27.46
N LEU A 301 10.01 -10.22 -28.73
CA LEU A 301 10.86 -9.17 -29.32
C LEU A 301 10.29 -7.81 -28.95
N VAL A 302 11.17 -6.88 -28.60
CA VAL A 302 10.80 -5.52 -28.16
C VAL A 302 11.56 -4.51 -28.99
N ALA A 303 10.87 -3.52 -29.54
CA ALA A 303 11.52 -2.39 -30.19
C ALA A 303 10.59 -1.17 -30.22
N GLY A 304 11.14 0.03 -30.16
CA GLY A 304 10.33 1.23 -30.22
C GLY A 304 11.09 2.54 -30.10
N PRO A 305 10.45 3.66 -30.49
CA PRO A 305 11.00 4.98 -30.29
C PRO A 305 11.11 5.32 -28.80
N THR A 306 12.09 6.15 -28.49
CA THR A 306 12.28 6.73 -27.16
C THR A 306 12.30 8.24 -27.24
N PHE A 307 11.81 8.90 -26.21
CA PHE A 307 12.01 10.33 -26.00
C PHE A 307 12.92 10.50 -24.80
N ASN A 308 14.06 11.14 -25.00
CA ASN A 308 15.11 11.24 -23.99
C ASN A 308 15.29 12.70 -23.55
N THR A 309 15.47 12.89 -22.25
CA THR A 309 15.80 14.16 -21.60
C THR A 309 16.99 13.93 -20.67
N TYR A 310 18.15 14.44 -21.04
CA TYR A 310 19.40 14.25 -20.31
C TYR A 310 19.87 15.55 -19.69
N ILE A 311 19.99 15.58 -18.36
CA ILE A 311 20.44 16.76 -17.60
C ILE A 311 21.72 16.39 -16.87
N THR A 312 22.77 17.16 -17.08
CA THR A 312 24.09 16.84 -16.53
C THR A 312 24.89 18.07 -16.10
N GLU A 313 25.58 17.91 -14.97
CA GLU A 313 26.63 18.82 -14.48
C GLU A 313 28.04 18.25 -14.75
N LYS A 314 28.11 17.02 -15.28
CA LYS A 314 29.39 16.38 -15.62
C LYS A 314 29.92 16.99 -16.91
N LYS A 315 31.20 17.36 -16.89
CA LYS A 315 31.98 17.76 -18.07
C LYS A 315 33.07 16.73 -18.32
N THR A 316 33.27 16.37 -19.58
CA THR A 316 34.36 15.50 -20.01
C THR A 316 35.29 16.28 -20.95
N GLY A 317 36.31 16.90 -20.37
CA GLY A 317 37.06 17.99 -21.00
C GLY A 317 36.24 19.28 -20.97
N ASN A 318 36.14 19.99 -22.09
CA ASN A 318 35.40 21.26 -22.18
C ASN A 318 33.91 21.09 -22.55
N LYS A 319 33.41 19.86 -22.71
CA LYS A 319 32.03 19.58 -23.12
C LYS A 319 31.25 18.93 -21.99
N TYR A 320 30.00 19.34 -21.81
CA TYR A 320 29.05 18.66 -20.94
C TYR A 320 28.69 17.28 -21.48
N GLY A 321 28.43 16.35 -20.57
CA GLY A 321 27.96 15.00 -20.88
C GLY A 321 29.00 13.90 -20.71
N THR A 322 28.48 12.71 -20.48
CA THR A 322 29.25 11.47 -20.29
C THR A 322 28.74 10.35 -21.20
N ILE A 323 27.97 10.68 -22.23
CA ILE A 323 27.41 9.74 -23.22
C ILE A 323 27.45 10.39 -24.62
N ASN A 324 27.39 9.56 -25.65
CA ASN A 324 27.31 10.04 -27.04
C ASN A 324 25.86 10.37 -27.39
N VAL A 325 25.45 11.62 -27.16
CA VAL A 325 24.14 12.12 -27.62
C VAL A 325 24.19 12.21 -29.15
N PRO A 326 23.32 11.51 -29.90
CA PRO A 326 23.45 11.38 -31.36
C PRO A 326 23.12 12.69 -32.09
N TYR A 327 22.08 13.38 -31.65
CA TYR A 327 21.63 14.69 -32.10
C TYR A 327 20.75 15.31 -31.02
N THR A 328 20.38 16.58 -31.17
CA THR A 328 19.47 17.28 -30.25
C THR A 328 18.35 17.94 -31.02
N ILE A 329 17.12 17.75 -30.56
CA ILE A 329 15.96 18.56 -31.00
C ILE A 329 15.82 19.84 -30.17
N TYR A 330 16.34 19.80 -28.95
CA TYR A 330 16.42 20.94 -28.05
C TYR A 330 17.60 20.72 -27.10
N ASP A 331 18.38 21.77 -26.86
CA ASP A 331 19.37 21.81 -25.82
C ASP A 331 19.37 23.18 -25.14
N HIS A 332 19.72 23.18 -23.86
CA HIS A 332 19.84 24.40 -23.08
C HIS A 332 21.04 24.28 -22.15
N GLU A 333 21.89 25.29 -22.17
CA GLU A 333 23.07 25.38 -21.32
C GLU A 333 22.90 26.49 -20.29
N SER A 334 23.01 26.12 -19.02
CA SER A 334 23.01 27.05 -17.89
C SER A 334 24.42 27.18 -17.31
N SER A 335 24.58 28.04 -16.31
CA SER A 335 25.87 28.25 -15.63
C SER A 335 26.42 26.98 -14.96
N LYS A 336 25.54 26.05 -14.54
CA LYS A 336 25.91 24.83 -13.79
C LYS A 336 25.69 23.52 -14.55
N ASN A 337 24.71 23.46 -15.44
CA ASN A 337 24.28 22.23 -16.09
C ASN A 337 23.95 22.42 -17.57
N LYS A 338 23.82 21.30 -18.28
CA LYS A 338 23.31 21.24 -19.64
C LYS A 338 22.19 20.22 -19.76
N LEU A 339 21.15 20.62 -20.50
CA LEU A 339 20.02 19.80 -20.88
C LEU A 339 20.14 19.44 -22.36
N PHE A 340 19.92 18.16 -22.68
CA PHE A 340 19.80 17.64 -24.03
C PHE A 340 18.46 16.91 -24.18
N MET A 341 17.78 17.11 -25.30
CA MET A 341 16.55 16.38 -25.64
C MET A 341 16.66 15.82 -27.05
N TRP A 342 16.22 14.59 -27.25
CA TRP A 342 16.23 13.92 -28.57
C TRP A 342 15.24 12.75 -28.63
N ILE A 343 14.96 12.32 -29.86
CA ILE A 343 14.22 11.09 -30.12
C ILE A 343 15.23 9.98 -30.42
N GLY A 344 15.13 8.87 -29.70
CA GLY A 344 15.99 7.71 -29.85
C GLY A 344 15.22 6.48 -30.30
N PHE A 345 15.89 5.34 -30.23
CA PHE A 345 15.30 4.05 -30.54
C PHE A 345 15.95 2.97 -29.69
N ASN A 346 15.15 2.03 -29.20
CA ASN A 346 15.65 0.86 -28.51
C ASN A 346 15.17 -0.43 -29.19
N ALA A 347 15.91 -1.51 -28.97
CA ALA A 347 15.52 -2.84 -29.38
C ALA A 347 16.08 -3.88 -28.41
N GLY A 348 15.37 -4.99 -28.23
CA GLY A 348 15.76 -6.03 -27.30
C GLY A 348 14.81 -7.21 -27.26
N ILE A 349 14.99 -8.01 -26.22
CA ILE A 349 14.23 -9.23 -25.95
C ILE A 349 13.71 -9.17 -24.53
N SER A 350 12.44 -9.51 -24.35
CA SER A 350 11.80 -9.61 -23.03
C SER A 350 11.40 -11.05 -22.75
N LEU A 351 11.73 -11.50 -21.54
CA LEU A 351 11.37 -12.79 -20.97
C LEU A 351 10.41 -12.57 -19.79
N ARG A 352 9.17 -13.02 -19.93
CA ARG A 352 8.18 -13.10 -18.86
C ARG A 352 8.51 -14.28 -17.95
N LEU A 353 8.53 -14.04 -16.64
CA LEU A 353 8.89 -15.02 -15.62
C LEU A 353 7.71 -15.92 -15.23
#